data_AF-A0A950JIM5-F1
#
_entry.id   AF-A0A950JIM5-F1
#
_cell.length_a   1.000
_cell.length_b   1.000
_cell.length_c   1.000
_cell.angle_alpha   90.00
_cell.angle_beta   90.00
_cell.angle_gamma   90.00
#
_symmetry.space_group_name_H-M   'P 1'
#
loop_
_entity.id
_entity.type
_entity.pdbx_description
1 polymer ?
#
loop_
_entity_poly.entity_id
_entity_poly.type
_entity_poly.pdbx_seq_one_letter_code
_entity_poly.pdbx_strand_id
1 'polypeptide(L)'
;ILDKAKAAHLPVLLAGMRAAPNLGGEYAAEFAPIYPALAKEYDALLYPFFLDGVAGDPKLDQPDGLHPNAQGVEIIVQKILPSVEALLKQANH
;
A
#
# COMPACT_ATOMS: atom_id res chain seq x y z
N ILE A 1 1.79 9.38 -12.58
CA ILE A 1 2.91 8.46 -12.19
C ILE A 1 2.80 7.17 -13.00
N LEU A 2 1.67 6.47 -12.89
CA LEU A 2 1.43 5.20 -13.58
C LEU A 2 1.52 5.28 -15.10
N ASP A 3 1.06 6.37 -15.73
CA ASP A 3 1.26 6.60 -17.18
C ASP A 3 2.72 6.54 -17.59
N LYS A 4 3.61 7.17 -16.80
CA LYS A 4 5.05 7.18 -17.08
C LYS A 4 5.65 5.79 -16.91
N ALA A 5 5.24 5.05 -15.88
CA ALA A 5 5.69 3.67 -15.67
C ALA A 5 5.23 2.76 -16.82
N LYS A 6 3.97 2.89 -17.24
CA LYS A 6 3.39 2.17 -18.37
C LYS A 6 4.10 2.48 -19.69
N ALA A 7 4.38 3.76 -19.97
CA ALA A 7 5.13 4.18 -21.15
C ALA A 7 6.58 3.67 -21.15
N ALA A 8 7.17 3.45 -19.98
CA ALA A 8 8.49 2.85 -19.82
C ALA A 8 8.46 1.31 -19.74
N HIS A 9 7.29 0.69 -19.93
CA HIS A 9 7.09 -0.77 -19.80
C HIS A 9 7.57 -1.34 -18.46
N LEU A 10 7.40 -0.58 -17.38
CA LEU A 10 7.76 -1.02 -16.04
C LEU A 10 6.57 -1.70 -15.35
N PRO A 11 6.74 -2.90 -14.77
CA PRO A 11 5.72 -3.46 -13.90
C PRO A 11 5.60 -2.62 -12.63
N VAL A 12 4.40 -2.56 -12.06
CA VAL A 12 4.09 -1.71 -10.89
C VAL A 12 3.41 -2.53 -9.80
N LEU A 13 3.85 -2.30 -8.56
CA LEU A 13 3.14 -2.66 -7.34
C LEU A 13 2.61 -1.39 -6.68
N LEU A 14 1.29 -1.28 -6.55
CA LEU A 14 0.64 -0.26 -5.76
C LEU A 14 0.53 -0.72 -4.31
N ALA A 15 1.17 0.01 -3.39
CA ALA A 15 0.94 -0.11 -1.96
C ALA A 15 -0.29 0.75 -1.57
N GLY A 16 -1.42 0.08 -1.39
CA GLY A 16 -2.70 0.69 -1.06
C GLY A 16 -2.70 1.36 0.30
N MET A 17 -3.48 2.44 0.43
CA MET A 17 -3.68 3.17 1.68
C MET A 17 -5.17 3.31 1.97
N ARG A 18 -5.48 3.63 3.23
CA ARG A 18 -6.80 4.06 3.67
C ARG A 18 -6.72 5.49 4.18
N ALA A 19 -7.82 6.22 4.09
CA ALA A 19 -7.90 7.55 4.68
C ALA A 19 -7.75 7.47 6.20
N ALA A 20 -7.13 8.48 6.79
CA ALA A 20 -7.05 8.60 8.24
C ALA A 20 -8.45 8.81 8.85
N PRO A 21 -8.76 8.23 10.02
CA PRO A 21 -10.10 8.29 10.62
C PRO A 21 -10.60 9.72 10.89
N ASN A 22 -9.69 10.66 11.12
CA ASN A 22 -10.01 12.07 11.41
C ASN A 22 -10.48 12.87 10.19
N LEU A 23 -10.42 12.32 8.98
CA LEU A 23 -10.86 12.97 7.74
C LEU A 23 -12.36 12.79 7.45
N GLY A 24 -13.05 11.96 8.24
CA GLY A 24 -14.49 11.71 8.08
C GLY A 24 -14.83 10.57 7.12
N GLY A 25 -16.03 10.02 7.29
CA GLY A 25 -16.48 8.82 6.57
C GLY A 25 -16.70 9.04 5.07
N GLU A 26 -17.13 10.24 4.67
CA GLU A 26 -17.33 10.59 3.27
C GLU A 26 -16.01 10.58 2.50
N TYR A 27 -14.99 11.27 3.02
CA TYR A 27 -13.65 11.25 2.44
C TYR A 27 -13.06 9.83 2.40
N ALA A 28 -13.25 9.04 3.45
CA ALA A 28 -12.81 7.65 3.47
C ALA A 28 -13.48 6.80 2.38
N ALA A 29 -14.77 7.02 2.13
CA ALA A 29 -15.52 6.32 1.08
C ALA A 29 -15.06 6.71 -0.32
N GLU A 30 -14.75 7.98 -0.56
CA GLU A 30 -14.20 8.46 -1.83
C GLU A 30 -12.76 7.99 -2.08
N PHE A 31 -11.96 7.89 -1.01
CA PHE A 31 -10.55 7.50 -1.10
C PHE A 31 -10.36 5.98 -1.30
N ALA A 32 -11.19 5.16 -0.65
CA ALA A 32 -11.11 3.70 -0.67
C ALA A 32 -11.00 3.07 -2.09
N PRO A 33 -11.77 3.50 -3.12
CA PRO A 33 -11.70 2.89 -4.44
C PRO A 33 -10.48 3.30 -5.27
N ILE A 34 -9.71 4.34 -4.90
CA ILE A 34 -8.65 4.89 -5.75
C ILE A 34 -7.59 3.83 -6.09
N TYR A 35 -7.01 3.16 -5.09
CA TYR A 35 -5.94 2.18 -5.33
C TYR A 35 -6.42 0.94 -6.10
N PRO A 36 -7.56 0.30 -5.74
CA PRO A 36 -8.10 -0.81 -6.54
C PRO A 36 -8.45 -0.42 -7.98
N ALA A 37 -9.02 0.77 -8.19
CA ALA A 37 -9.36 1.25 -9.53
C ALA A 37 -8.11 1.44 -10.39
N LEU A 38 -7.08 2.10 -9.85
CA LEU A 38 -5.81 2.31 -10.55
C LEU A 38 -5.08 0.98 -10.79
N ALA A 39 -5.07 0.06 -9.83
CA ALA A 39 -4.47 -1.25 -10.04
C ALA A 39 -5.10 -1.99 -11.23
N LYS A 40 -6.43 -1.94 -11.33
CA LYS A 40 -7.17 -2.54 -12.45
C LYS A 40 -6.93 -1.82 -13.77
N GLU A 41 -6.92 -0.50 -13.80
CA GLU A 41 -6.74 0.30 -15.02
C GLU A 41 -5.34 0.12 -15.63
N TYR A 42 -4.32 0.00 -14.78
CA TYR A 42 -2.93 -0.07 -15.20
C TYR A 42 -2.36 -1.50 -15.20
N ASP A 43 -3.18 -2.51 -14.92
CA ASP A 43 -2.74 -3.91 -14.76
C ASP A 43 -1.58 -4.04 -13.75
N ALA A 44 -1.66 -3.27 -12.67
CA ALA A 44 -0.65 -3.24 -11.62
C ALA A 44 -1.00 -4.24 -10.52
N LEU A 45 0.03 -4.81 -9.90
CA LEU A 45 -0.13 -5.56 -8.64
C LEU A 45 -0.63 -4.62 -7.55
N LEU A 46 -1.49 -5.12 -6.66
CA LEU A 46 -2.02 -4.36 -5.54
C LEU A 46 -1.72 -5.05 -4.21
N TYR A 47 -1.03 -4.35 -3.32
CA TYR A 47 -0.99 -4.66 -1.89
C TYR A 47 -2.07 -3.81 -1.20
N PRO A 48 -3.23 -4.36 -0.79
CA PRO A 48 -4.45 -3.57 -0.57
C PRO A 48 -4.36 -2.51 0.53
N PHE A 49 -3.59 -2.77 1.59
CA PHE A 49 -3.39 -1.81 2.67
C PHE A 49 -1.99 -1.96 3.27
N PHE A 50 -1.17 -0.92 3.13
CA PHE A 50 0.24 -0.95 3.50
C PHE A 50 0.47 -1.23 5.00
N LEU A 51 -0.40 -0.66 5.85
CA LEU A 51 -0.30 -0.72 7.31
C LEU A 51 -1.17 -1.84 7.91
N ASP A 52 -1.58 -2.84 7.11
CA ASP A 52 -2.42 -3.94 7.57
C ASP A 52 -1.76 -4.75 8.68
N GLY A 53 -2.39 -4.81 9.86
CA GLY A 53 -1.85 -5.47 11.05
C GLY A 53 -0.87 -4.62 11.88
N VAL A 54 -0.72 -3.33 11.56
CA VAL A 54 0.12 -2.38 12.33
C VAL A 54 -0.66 -1.15 12.75
N ALA A 55 -1.38 -0.51 11.82
CA ALA A 55 -2.04 0.76 12.09
C ALA A 55 -3.00 0.68 13.29
N GLY A 56 -2.76 1.55 14.28
CA GLY A 56 -3.61 1.68 15.46
C GLY A 56 -3.28 0.72 16.58
N ASP A 57 -2.20 -0.07 16.49
CA ASP A 57 -1.65 -0.83 17.61
C ASP A 57 -0.61 0.01 18.36
N PRO A 58 -0.88 0.44 19.61
CA PRO A 58 0.05 1.27 20.37
C PRO A 58 1.41 0.63 20.64
N LYS A 59 1.54 -0.69 20.50
CA LYS A 59 2.83 -1.40 20.63
C LYS A 59 3.67 -1.33 19.36
N LEU A 60 3.02 -1.15 18.21
CA LEU A 60 3.66 -1.17 16.89
C LEU A 60 3.77 0.22 16.27
N ASP A 61 3.10 1.21 16.84
CA ASP A 61 3.19 2.62 16.47
C ASP A 61 4.16 3.41 17.37
N GLN A 62 4.52 4.60 16.90
CA GLN A 62 5.24 5.63 17.61
C GLN A 62 4.32 6.31 18.64
N PRO A 63 4.84 7.14 19.56
CA PRO A 63 4.03 7.80 20.57
C PRO A 63 2.88 8.68 20.04
N ASP A 64 2.92 9.05 18.75
CA ASP A 64 1.83 9.78 18.08
C ASP A 64 0.63 8.90 17.69
N GLY A 65 0.76 7.57 17.74
CA GLY A 65 -0.28 6.62 17.36
C GLY A 65 -0.62 6.60 15.86
N LEU A 66 0.25 7.15 15.01
CA LEU A 66 0.02 7.28 13.56
C LEU A 66 1.10 6.60 12.73
N HIS A 67 2.35 6.62 13.20
CA HIS A 67 3.48 6.10 12.44
C HIS A 67 3.98 4.80 13.04
N PRO A 68 4.24 3.76 12.22
CA PRO A 68 4.89 2.55 12.72
C PRO A 68 6.24 2.84 13.40
N ASN A 69 6.52 2.13 14.48
CA ASN A 69 7.83 2.02 15.07
C ASN A 69 8.63 0.88 14.40
N ALA A 70 9.84 0.59 14.89
CA ALA A 70 10.71 -0.43 14.29
C ALA A 70 10.05 -1.82 14.20
N GLN A 71 9.32 -2.25 15.24
CA GLN A 71 8.61 -3.53 15.24
C GLN A 71 7.42 -3.53 14.27
N GLY A 72 6.71 -2.41 14.16
CA GLY A 72 5.68 -2.24 13.15
C GLY A 72 6.24 -2.35 11.72
N VAL A 73 7.40 -1.75 11.46
CA VAL A 73 8.08 -1.86 10.16
C VAL A 73 8.48 -3.30 9.85
N GLU A 74 8.97 -4.07 10.83
CA GLU A 74 9.29 -5.50 10.63
C GLU A 74 8.07 -6.29 10.14
N ILE A 75 6.89 -6.05 10.73
CA ILE A 75 5.63 -6.69 10.31
C ILE A 75 5.24 -6.25 8.89
N ILE A 76 5.34 -4.94 8.59
CA ILE A 76 5.03 -4.42 7.25
C ILE A 76 5.91 -5.11 6.19
N VAL A 77 7.22 -5.21 6.44
CA VAL A 77 8.17 -5.84 5.53
C VAL A 77 7.82 -7.32 5.31
N GLN A 78 7.55 -8.08 6.37
CA GLN A 78 7.15 -9.48 6.26
C GLN A 78 5.89 -9.67 5.40
N LYS A 79 4.92 -8.75 5.53
CA LYS A 79 3.62 -8.87 4.83
C LYS A 79 3.66 -8.41 3.38
N ILE A 80 4.44 -7.39 3.03
CA ILE A 80 4.55 -6.91 1.64
C ILE A 80 5.52 -7.76 0.81
N LEU A 81 6.46 -8.47 1.44
CA LEU A 81 7.50 -9.23 0.75
C LEU A 81 6.96 -10.15 -0.38
N PRO A 82 5.89 -10.95 -0.19
CA PRO A 82 5.36 -11.77 -1.28
C PRO A 82 4.91 -10.96 -2.51
N SER A 83 4.35 -9.77 -2.31
CA SER A 83 3.98 -8.86 -3.41
C SER A 83 5.20 -8.28 -4.11
N VAL A 84 6.27 -7.98 -3.38
CA VAL A 84 7.56 -7.53 -3.96
C VAL A 84 8.20 -8.66 -4.76
N GLU A 85 8.21 -9.89 -4.25
CA GLU A 85 8.71 -11.05 -5.00
C GLU A 85 7.91 -11.30 -6.28
N ALA A 86 6.59 -11.12 -6.25
CA ALA A 86 5.74 -11.19 -7.45
C ALA A 86 6.09 -10.11 -8.47
N LEU A 87 6.35 -8.87 -8.01
CA LEU A 87 6.80 -7.78 -8.87
C LEU A 87 8.15 -8.08 -9.53
N LEU A 88 9.12 -8.59 -8.75
CA LEU A 88 10.44 -8.94 -9.27
C LEU A 88 10.36 -10.05 -10.33
N LYS A 89 9.44 -11.00 -10.17
CA LYS A 89 9.19 -12.01 -11.22
C LYS A 89 8.68 -11.37 -12.50
N GLN A 90 7.72 -10.44 -12.42
CA GLN A 90 7.22 -9.71 -13.61
C GLN A 90 8.31 -8.86 -14.28
N ALA A 91 9.24 -8.28 -13.51
CA ALA A 91 10.29 -7.41 -14.04
C ALA A 91 11.45 -8.16 -14.74
N ASN A 92 11.61 -9.46 -14.44
CA ASN A 92 12.69 -10.29 -14.99
C ASN A 92 12.28 -11.10 -16.23
N HIS A 93 11.07 -10.87 -16.74
CA HIS A 93 10.53 -11.46 -17.97
C HIS A 93 10.41 -10.38 -19.06
#